data_AF-A0A1H7DZ75-F1
#
_entry.id   AF-A0A1H7DZ75-F1
#
_cell.length_a   1.000
_cell.length_b   1.000
_cell.length_c   1.000
_cell.angle_alpha   90.00
_cell.angle_beta   90.00
_cell.angle_gamma   90.00
#
_symmetry.space_group_name_H-M   'P 1'
#
loop_
_entity.id
_entity.type
_entity.pdbx_description
1 polymer ?
#
loop_
_entity_poly.entity_id
_entity_poly.type
_entity_poly.pdbx_seq_one_letter_code
_entity_poly.pdbx_strand_id
1 'polypeptide(L)' 'MRRLLLALVPFAIAACAVPLTGVLRLNDGIFRAASPQEAEAYCRKDGNPIRFLEQSDAPTTPGSGVLFRCD' A
#
# COMPACT_ATOMS: atom_id res chain seq x y z
N MET A 1 7.65 -51.63 17.70
CA MET A 1 6.58 -50.67 17.34
C MET A 1 7.09 -49.26 17.62
N ARG A 2 7.64 -48.60 16.60
CA ARG A 2 8.34 -47.31 16.72
C ARG A 2 7.36 -46.20 16.35
N ARG A 3 6.68 -45.63 17.34
CA ARG A 3 5.77 -44.48 17.16
C ARG A 3 6.62 -43.23 16.87
N LEU A 4 6.82 -42.94 15.58
CA LEU A 4 7.32 -41.64 15.14
C LEU A 4 6.20 -40.62 15.30
N LEU A 5 6.27 -39.85 16.39
CA LEU A 5 5.47 -38.65 16.60
C LEU A 5 5.93 -37.59 15.59
N LEU A 6 5.14 -37.39 14.53
CA LEU A 6 5.27 -36.25 13.63
C LEU A 6 5.02 -34.96 14.41
N ALA A 7 6.11 -34.25 14.72
CA ALA A 7 6.05 -32.92 15.30
C ALA A 7 5.40 -31.95 14.28
N LEU A 8 4.22 -31.42 14.61
CA LEU A 8 3.64 -30.28 13.91
C LEU A 8 4.56 -29.07 14.13
N VAL A 9 5.30 -28.68 13.09
CA VAL A 9 6.01 -27.41 13.04
C VAL A 9 4.98 -26.32 12.69
N PRO A 10 4.74 -25.32 13.56
CA PRO A 10 3.90 -24.19 13.19
C PRO A 10 4.65 -23.35 12.16
N PHE A 11 4.21 -23.40 10.90
CA PHE A 11 4.61 -22.46 9.86
C PHE A 11 4.05 -21.08 10.24
N ALA A 12 4.86 -20.28 10.94
CA ALA A 12 4.59 -18.86 11.09
C ALA A 12 4.75 -18.22 9.71
N ILE A 13 3.63 -18.01 9.01
CA ILE A 13 3.55 -17.13 7.84
C ILE A 13 3.81 -15.70 8.31
N ALA A 14 5.07 -15.32 8.38
CA ALA A 14 5.47 -13.92 8.43
C ALA A 14 4.97 -13.28 7.13
N ALA A 15 3.92 -12.47 7.22
CA ALA A 15 3.47 -11.66 6.09
C ALA A 15 4.59 -10.64 5.80
N CYS A 16 5.36 -10.88 4.74
CA CYS A 16 6.30 -9.90 4.23
C CYS A 16 5.51 -8.68 3.74
N ALA A 17 5.46 -7.64 4.57
CA ALA A 17 5.03 -6.31 4.14
C ALA A 17 6.09 -5.80 3.15
N VAL A 18 5.81 -5.92 1.84
CA VAL A 18 6.65 -5.31 0.82
C VAL A 18 6.53 -3.80 1.00
N PRO A 19 7.62 -3.08 1.30
CA PRO A 19 7.54 -1.63 1.39
C PRO A 19 7.10 -1.08 0.04
N LEU A 20 6.07 -0.22 0.05
CA LEU A 20 5.71 0.55 -1.12
C LEU A 20 6.91 1.41 -1.51
N THR A 21 7.40 1.21 -2.72
CA THR A 21 8.47 2.02 -3.31
C THR A 21 7.85 2.74 -4.50
N GLY A 22 7.87 4.07 -4.48
CA GLY A 22 7.25 4.85 -5.54
C GLY A 22 5.78 5.16 -5.34
N VAL A 23 5.22 5.80 -6.36
CA VAL A 23 3.78 6.06 -6.51
C VAL A 23 3.14 4.92 -7.29
N LEU A 24 2.15 4.29 -6.68
CA LEU A 24 1.27 3.32 -7.31
C LEU A 24 0.04 4.02 -7.87
N ARG A 25 -0.22 3.84 -9.16
CA ARG A 25 -1.47 4.28 -9.78
C ARG A 25 -2.57 3.25 -9.51
N LEU A 26 -3.67 3.71 -8.94
CA LEU A 26 -4.88 2.93 -8.70
C LEU A 26 -5.93 3.28 -9.76
N ASN A 27 -7.19 2.92 -9.50
CA ASN A 27 -8.32 3.23 -10.37
C ASN A 27 -8.80 4.68 -10.17
N ASP A 28 -9.57 5.20 -11.13
CA ASP A 28 -10.29 6.47 -11.02
C ASP A 28 -9.42 7.71 -10.75
N GLY A 29 -8.17 7.67 -11.21
CA GLY A 29 -7.20 8.74 -11.02
C GLY A 29 -6.65 8.84 -9.59
N ILE A 30 -6.90 7.84 -8.76
CA ILE A 30 -6.36 7.75 -7.41
C ILE A 30 -4.94 7.18 -7.47
N PHE A 31 -4.07 7.71 -6.63
CA PHE A 31 -2.71 7.27 -6.47
C PHE A 31 -2.43 6.91 -5.01
N ARG A 32 -1.42 6.07 -4.80
CA ARG A 32 -0.92 5.68 -3.48
C ARG A 32 0.58 5.89 -3.42
N ALA A 33 1.08 6.50 -2.35
CA ALA A 33 2.51 6.69 -2.10
C ALA A 33 2.89 6.18 -0.72
N ALA A 34 4.18 5.95 -0.48
CA ALA A 34 4.65 5.55 0.84
C ALA A 34 4.55 6.70 1.86
N SER A 35 4.64 7.96 1.40
CA SER A 35 4.60 9.14 2.25
C SER A 35 3.91 10.34 1.58
N PRO A 36 3.43 11.33 2.38
CA PRO A 36 2.89 12.59 1.85
C PRO A 36 3.87 13.34 0.95
N GLN A 37 5.16 13.36 1.31
CA GLN A 37 6.18 14.08 0.55
C GLN A 37 6.37 13.51 -0.85
N GLU A 38 6.29 12.19 -0.98
CA GLU A 38 6.37 11.51 -2.28
C GLU A 38 5.14 11.79 -3.15
N ALA A 39 3.95 11.81 -2.53
CA ALA A 39 2.70 12.18 -3.21
C ALA A 39 2.73 13.62 -3.72
N GLU A 40 3.15 14.57 -2.89
CA GLU A 40 3.30 15.98 -3.26
C GLU A 40 4.31 16.16 -4.39
N ALA A 41 5.46 15.50 -4.30
CA ALA A 41 6.47 15.53 -5.35
C ALA A 41 5.95 14.95 -6.66
N TYR A 42 5.03 13.99 -6.63
CA TYR A 42 4.41 13.44 -7.82
C TYR A 42 3.48 14.45 -8.51
N CYS A 43 2.52 15.04 -7.80
CA CYS A 43 1.59 16.00 -8.41
C CYS A 43 2.29 17.27 -8.90
N ARG A 44 3.33 17.71 -8.19
CA ARG A 44 4.13 18.88 -8.57
C ARG A 44 4.85 18.74 -9.91
N LYS A 45 5.13 17.53 -10.40
CA LYS A 45 5.80 17.33 -11.70
C LYS A 45 4.98 17.92 -12.85
N ASP A 46 3.66 17.82 -12.75
CA ASP A 46 2.71 18.30 -13.75
C ASP A 46 2.06 19.63 -13.35
N GLY A 47 2.48 20.22 -12.23
CA GLY A 47 1.92 21.49 -11.72
C GLY A 47 0.52 21.39 -11.13
N ASN A 48 0.01 20.18 -10.89
CA ASN A 48 -1.33 19.96 -10.34
C ASN A 48 -1.30 20.04 -8.80
N PRO A 49 -2.28 20.69 -8.16
CA PRO A 49 -2.42 20.61 -6.71
C PRO A 49 -2.70 19.19 -6.23
N ILE A 50 -2.26 18.90 -5.00
CA ILE A 50 -2.51 17.61 -4.36
C ILE A 50 -3.79 17.66 -3.53
N ARG A 51 -4.54 16.56 -3.56
CA ARG A 51 -5.63 16.29 -2.63
C ARG A 51 -5.43 14.93 -1.98
N PHE A 52 -5.17 14.91 -0.68
CA PHE A 52 -5.13 13.67 0.09
C PHE A 52 -6.54 13.11 0.27
N LEU A 53 -6.63 11.80 0.26
CA LEU A 53 -7.87 11.04 0.40
C LEU A 53 -7.82 10.18 1.65
N GLU A 54 -8.99 10.01 2.26
CA GLU A 54 -9.20 9.03 3.30
C GLU A 54 -9.53 7.66 2.68
N GLN A 55 -9.35 6.58 3.44
CA GLN A 55 -9.69 5.24 2.96
C GLN A 55 -11.18 5.12 2.60
N SER A 56 -12.06 5.93 3.22
CA SER A 56 -13.48 6.03 2.91
C SER A 56 -13.77 6.60 1.53
N ASP A 57 -12.86 7.40 0.96
CA ASP A 57 -13.01 7.98 -0.38
C ASP A 57 -12.67 6.96 -1.48
N ALA A 58 -11.92 5.92 -1.14
CA ALA A 58 -11.47 4.88 -2.07
C ALA A 58 -11.52 3.47 -1.45
N PRO A 59 -12.72 2.99 -1.03
CA PRO A 59 -12.87 1.77 -0.23
C PRO A 59 -12.42 0.49 -0.95
N THR A 60 -12.38 0.50 -2.27
CA THR A 60 -11.93 -0.61 -3.12
C THR A 60 -10.42 -0.67 -3.30
N THR A 61 -9.68 0.28 -2.72
CA THR A 61 -8.22 0.36 -2.82
C THR A 61 -7.57 0.14 -1.46
N PRO A 62 -7.67 -1.05 -0.83
CA PRO A 62 -7.03 -1.29 0.46
C PRO A 62 -5.50 -1.31 0.34
N GLY A 63 -4.81 -0.93 1.41
CA GLY A 63 -3.35 -0.98 1.49
C GLY A 63 -2.76 -0.01 2.50
N SER A 64 -1.45 -0.08 2.73
CA SER A 64 -0.68 0.87 3.54
C SER A 64 -0.21 2.08 2.72
N GLY A 65 0.11 3.19 3.37
CA GLY A 65 0.53 4.43 2.71
C GLY A 65 -0.61 5.43 2.51
N VAL A 66 -0.29 6.54 1.84
CA VAL A 66 -1.21 7.68 1.67
C VAL A 66 -1.93 7.60 0.33
N LEU A 67 -3.23 7.84 0.35
CA LEU A 67 -4.05 7.96 -0.85
C LEU A 67 -4.15 9.42 -1.26
N PHE A 68 -4.06 9.69 -2.56
CA PHE A 68 -4.13 11.05 -3.07
C PHE A 68 -4.60 11.11 -4.52
N ARG A 69 -5.00 12.32 -4.93
CA ARG A 69 -5.24 12.70 -6.32
C ARG A 69 -4.44 13.95 -6.65
N CYS A 70 -4.12 14.09 -7.94
CA CYS A 70 -3.61 15.31 -8.52
C CYS A 70 -4.75 15.92 -9.34
N ASP A 71 -5.47 16.87 -8.75
CA ASP A 71 -6.64 17.54 -9.33
C ASP A 71 -6.31 19.01 -9.58
#